data_AF-A0A4S2DFE8-F1
#
_entry.id   AF-A0A4S2DFE8-F1
#
_cell.length_a   1.000
_cell.length_b   1.000
_cell.length_c   1.000
_cell.angle_alpha   90.00
_cell.angle_beta   90.00
_cell.angle_gamma   90.00
#
_symmetry.space_group_name_H-M   'P 1'
#
loop_
_entity.id
_entity.type
_entity.pdbx_description
1 polymer ?
#
loop_
_entity_poly.entity_id
_entity_poly.type
_entity_poly.pdbx_seq_one_letter_code
_entity_poly.pdbx_strand_id
1 'polypeptide(L)'
;MHCAQEHMTTRGCRQAHTMLLMTNPQASMTQEVAFGRAVAFWRGRRDLSQKQLAEKLTSQGMKADASAVSRIESGARSVRLVEAMLIADVLNLDLDAFTRFALTPAQQLHRLRRAADAAMQELESPLQRWLDGLADVKGFLDEHPHLVSNLPDSDGELRPDAPDEYFDWVQRRVERMSVSKLTAEELDTRLETEWIAVVPDVATRDELVAIAAEYAKAQILVDERRFRRNSEVV
;
A
#
# COMPACT_ATOMS: atom_id res chain seq x y z
N MET A 1 -0.75 1.10 58.16
CA MET A 1 -0.28 1.82 56.96
C MET A 1 -0.55 0.93 55.76
N HIS A 2 -1.72 1.09 55.14
CA HIS A 2 -2.13 0.37 53.93
C HIS A 2 -1.82 1.23 52.71
N CYS A 3 -1.08 0.66 51.77
CA CYS A 3 -0.81 1.24 50.46
C CYS A 3 -1.88 0.70 49.50
N ALA A 4 -2.80 1.57 49.08
CA ALA A 4 -3.79 1.25 48.06
C ALA A 4 -3.22 1.64 46.69
N GLN A 5 -3.22 0.69 45.76
CA GLN A 5 -2.88 0.90 44.35
C GLN A 5 -4.15 1.28 43.59
N GLU A 6 -4.17 2.50 43.05
CA GLU A 6 -5.20 2.96 42.11
C GLU A 6 -4.83 2.54 40.68
N HIS A 7 -5.69 1.74 40.06
CA HIS A 7 -5.66 1.42 38.65
C HIS A 7 -6.27 2.57 37.84
N MET A 8 -5.45 3.33 37.09
CA MET A 8 -5.92 4.29 36.08
C MET A 8 -6.42 3.55 34.83
N THR A 9 -7.68 3.82 34.49
CA THR A 9 -8.44 3.28 33.35
C THR A 9 -8.20 4.08 32.07
N THR A 10 -7.34 3.60 31.18
CA THR A 10 -7.17 4.12 29.81
C THR A 10 -8.18 3.48 28.84
N ARG A 11 -9.48 3.80 28.97
CA ARG A 11 -10.53 3.40 28.01
C ARG A 11 -11.41 4.55 27.50
N GLY A 12 -10.90 5.78 27.49
CA GLY A 12 -11.70 6.98 27.23
C GLY A 12 -11.39 7.80 25.97
N CYS A 13 -10.71 7.26 24.93
CA CYS A 13 -10.31 8.11 23.79
C CYS A 13 -10.46 7.51 22.38
N ARG A 14 -11.13 6.36 22.20
CA ARG A 14 -11.22 5.69 20.88
C ARG A 14 -12.58 5.80 20.16
N GLN A 15 -13.54 6.59 20.67
CA GLN A 15 -14.86 6.74 20.01
C GLN A 15 -15.02 8.02 19.17
N ALA A 16 -14.03 8.90 19.12
CA ALA A 16 -14.15 10.18 18.42
C ALA A 16 -13.66 10.16 16.95
N HIS A 17 -13.01 9.09 16.46
CA HIS A 17 -12.42 9.09 15.11
C HIS A 17 -13.27 8.37 14.04
N THR A 18 -14.22 7.51 14.42
CA THR A 18 -15.02 6.71 13.47
C THR A 18 -16.40 7.32 13.17
N MET A 19 -16.82 8.39 13.87
CA MET A 19 -18.11 9.07 13.64
C MET A 19 -18.00 10.33 12.74
N LEU A 20 -17.18 10.31 11.69
CA LEU A 20 -17.07 11.45 10.74
C LEU A 20 -17.27 11.09 9.26
N LEU A 21 -17.90 9.94 8.95
CA LEU A 21 -18.16 9.51 7.56
C LEU A 21 -19.63 9.24 7.23
N MET A 22 -20.58 9.51 8.13
CA MET A 22 -21.99 9.18 7.91
C MET A 22 -22.92 10.38 8.14
N THR A 23 -22.77 11.41 7.29
CA THR A 23 -23.82 12.32 6.79
C THR A 23 -23.14 13.47 6.03
N ASN A 24 -23.01 13.36 4.70
CA ASN A 24 -22.62 14.52 3.89
C ASN A 24 -23.81 14.94 3.00
N PRO A 25 -24.57 15.98 3.38
CA PRO A 25 -25.50 16.62 2.47
C PRO A 25 -24.65 17.29 1.38
N GLN A 26 -24.67 16.71 0.18
CA GLN A 26 -23.90 17.14 -0.99
C GLN A 26 -24.38 18.52 -1.49
N ALA A 27 -24.03 19.58 -0.77
CA ALA A 27 -23.68 20.83 -1.43
C ALA A 27 -22.36 20.52 -2.15
N SER A 28 -22.40 20.41 -3.48
CA SER A 28 -21.22 20.07 -4.29
C SER A 28 -20.11 21.08 -3.98
N MET A 29 -19.11 20.64 -3.23
CA MET A 29 -17.93 21.46 -2.99
C MET A 29 -17.29 21.76 -4.34
N THR A 30 -17.04 23.03 -4.64
CA THR A 30 -16.43 23.39 -5.93
C THR A 30 -15.01 22.82 -6.01
N GLN A 31 -14.51 22.65 -7.24
CA GLN A 31 -13.16 22.11 -7.45
C GLN A 31 -12.08 22.97 -6.78
N GLU A 32 -12.27 24.28 -6.74
CA GLU A 32 -11.37 25.23 -6.10
C GLU A 32 -11.30 25.00 -4.58
N VAL A 33 -12.46 24.79 -3.93
CA VAL A 33 -12.49 24.53 -2.48
C VAL A 33 -11.87 23.16 -2.17
N ALA A 34 -12.13 22.15 -3.02
CA ALA A 34 -11.52 20.83 -2.89
C ALA A 34 -9.99 20.89 -2.98
N PHE A 35 -9.48 21.57 -4.01
CA PHE A 35 -8.05 21.76 -4.23
C PHE A 35 -7.42 22.57 -3.08
N GLY A 36 -8.04 23.68 -2.69
CA GLY A 36 -7.57 24.52 -1.59
C GLY A 36 -7.44 23.77 -0.27
N ARG A 37 -8.42 22.93 0.06
CA ARG A 37 -8.36 22.03 1.23
C ARG A 37 -7.21 21.04 1.14
N ALA A 38 -6.96 20.48 -0.04
CA ALA A 38 -5.83 19.58 -0.24
C ALA A 38 -4.49 20.28 -0.03
N VAL A 39 -4.32 21.49 -0.56
CA VAL A 39 -3.12 22.32 -0.34
C VAL A 39 -2.92 22.57 1.15
N ALA A 40 -3.95 23.02 1.86
CA ALA A 40 -3.87 23.31 3.30
C ALA A 40 -3.49 22.07 4.11
N PHE A 41 -4.10 20.92 3.81
CA PHE A 41 -3.80 19.64 4.45
C PHE A 41 -2.34 19.23 4.27
N TRP A 42 -1.85 19.21 3.02
CA TRP A 42 -0.50 18.75 2.71
C TRP A 42 0.59 19.75 3.12
N ARG A 43 0.28 21.05 3.10
CA ARG A 43 1.13 22.08 3.71
C ARG A 43 1.27 21.84 5.21
N GLY A 44 0.15 21.61 5.90
CA GLY A 44 0.12 21.33 7.34
C GLY A 44 0.92 20.10 7.73
N ARG A 45 0.83 19.01 6.95
CA ARG A 45 1.63 17.79 7.17
C ARG A 45 3.15 17.97 7.00
N ARG A 46 3.59 19.10 6.45
CA ARG A 46 5.01 19.45 6.29
C ARG A 46 5.44 20.58 7.22
N ASP A 47 4.59 20.96 8.18
CA ASP A 47 4.84 22.03 9.14
C ASP A 47 5.21 23.37 8.48
N LEU A 48 4.70 23.59 7.26
CA LEU A 48 4.92 24.84 6.54
C LEU A 48 3.83 25.84 6.91
N SER A 49 4.23 27.05 7.28
CA SER A 49 3.32 28.19 7.30
C SER A 49 2.94 28.62 5.88
N GLN A 50 1.82 29.36 5.74
CA GLN A 50 1.42 29.92 4.44
C GLN A 50 2.50 30.86 3.85
N LYS A 51 3.22 31.60 4.71
CA LYS A 51 4.34 32.46 4.30
C LYS A 51 5.49 31.65 3.73
N GLN A 52 5.90 30.57 4.40
CA GLN A 52 6.99 29.71 3.91
C GLN A 52 6.61 29.02 2.59
N LEU A 53 5.35 28.59 2.44
CA LEU A 53 4.88 28.04 1.16
C LEU A 53 4.96 29.11 0.04
N ALA A 54 4.50 30.33 0.31
CA ALA A 54 4.56 31.44 -0.63
C ALA A 54 6.00 31.80 -1.06
N GLU A 55 6.94 31.81 -0.11
CA GLU A 55 8.37 32.03 -0.37
C GLU A 55 8.95 30.93 -1.29
N LYS A 56 8.63 29.66 -1.02
CA LYS A 56 9.05 28.53 -1.86
C LYS A 56 8.45 28.62 -3.27
N LEU A 57 7.17 28.91 -3.40
CA LEU A 57 6.51 29.11 -4.71
C LEU A 57 7.15 30.26 -5.50
N THR A 58 7.44 31.37 -4.83
CA THR A 58 8.10 32.53 -5.44
C THR A 58 9.51 32.18 -5.92
N SER A 59 10.26 31.38 -5.16
CA SER A 59 11.59 30.90 -5.56
C SER A 59 11.57 30.02 -6.82
N GLN A 60 10.42 29.39 -7.12
CA GLN A 60 10.19 28.62 -8.35
C GLN A 60 9.48 29.40 -9.45
N GLY A 61 9.41 30.73 -9.34
CA GLY A 61 8.85 31.61 -10.37
C GLY A 61 7.34 31.84 -10.27
N MET A 62 6.63 31.28 -9.29
CA MET A 62 5.23 31.59 -9.01
C MET A 62 5.13 32.74 -8.01
N LYS A 63 4.85 33.95 -8.50
CA LYS A 63 4.64 35.13 -7.65
C LYS A 63 3.43 34.92 -6.73
N ALA A 64 3.67 34.59 -5.46
CA ALA A 64 2.65 34.38 -4.46
C ALA A 64 3.12 34.95 -3.10
N ASP A 65 2.19 35.58 -2.38
CA ASP A 65 2.37 35.97 -0.99
C ASP A 65 1.50 35.09 -0.07
N ALA A 66 1.62 35.26 1.25
CA ALA A 66 0.85 34.49 2.21
C ALA A 66 -0.68 34.67 2.03
N SER A 67 -1.13 35.86 1.61
CA SER A 67 -2.55 36.14 1.34
C SER A 67 -3.06 35.39 0.11
N ALA A 68 -2.24 35.32 -0.95
CA ALA A 68 -2.51 34.55 -2.15
C ALA A 68 -2.63 33.05 -1.82
N VAL A 69 -1.73 32.51 -1.00
CA VAL A 69 -1.82 31.13 -0.51
C VAL A 69 -3.10 30.93 0.30
N SER A 70 -3.42 31.84 1.23
CA SER A 70 -4.66 31.74 2.01
C SER A 70 -5.92 31.74 1.14
N ARG A 71 -5.97 32.53 0.05
CA ARG A 71 -7.11 32.54 -0.89
C ARG A 71 -7.17 31.28 -1.75
N ILE A 72 -6.02 30.68 -2.08
CA ILE A 72 -5.97 29.37 -2.73
C ILE A 72 -6.55 28.31 -1.79
N GLU A 73 -6.09 28.29 -0.54
CA GLU A 73 -6.52 27.31 0.47
C GLU A 73 -8.01 27.36 0.79
N SER A 74 -8.61 28.55 0.75
CA SER A 74 -10.06 28.72 0.94
C SER A 74 -10.89 28.48 -0.32
N GLY A 75 -10.25 28.29 -1.49
CA GLY A 75 -10.92 28.19 -2.79
C GLY A 75 -11.42 29.54 -3.34
N ALA A 76 -11.09 30.66 -2.70
CA ALA A 76 -11.47 32.01 -3.15
C ALA A 76 -10.67 32.48 -4.38
N ARG A 77 -9.56 31.81 -4.71
CA ARG A 77 -8.77 32.03 -5.93
C ARG A 77 -8.64 30.71 -6.69
N SER A 78 -9.01 30.74 -7.98
CA SER A 78 -8.75 29.62 -8.89
C SER A 78 -7.25 29.50 -9.19
N VAL A 79 -6.79 28.25 -9.33
CA VAL A 79 -5.39 27.91 -9.59
C VAL A 79 -5.30 27.33 -10.99
N ARG A 80 -4.40 27.87 -11.82
CA ARG A 80 -4.13 27.32 -13.15
C ARG A 80 -3.33 26.03 -13.05
N LEU A 81 -3.41 25.15 -14.04
CA LEU A 81 -2.69 23.87 -14.03
C LEU A 81 -1.18 24.04 -13.79
N VAL A 82 -0.54 25.02 -14.42
CA VAL A 82 0.89 25.32 -14.22
C VAL A 82 1.21 25.72 -12.78
N GLU A 83 0.33 26.51 -12.14
CA GLU A 83 0.47 26.88 -10.72
C GLU A 83 0.26 25.65 -9.81
N ALA A 84 -0.71 24.79 -10.15
CA ALA A 84 -0.97 23.57 -9.40
C ALA A 84 0.22 22.59 -9.47
N MET A 85 0.89 22.48 -10.62
CA MET A 85 2.13 21.69 -10.77
C MET A 85 3.26 22.24 -9.88
N LEU A 86 3.48 23.56 -9.86
CA LEU A 86 4.48 24.17 -8.97
C LEU A 86 4.15 23.95 -7.49
N ILE A 87 2.88 24.01 -7.11
CA ILE A 87 2.45 23.67 -5.74
C ILE A 87 2.74 22.21 -5.42
N ALA A 88 2.50 21.29 -6.36
CA ALA A 88 2.79 19.87 -6.21
C ALA A 88 4.30 19.64 -6.03
N ASP A 89 5.14 20.28 -6.84
CA ASP A 89 6.60 20.20 -6.78
C ASP A 89 7.16 20.77 -5.47
N VAL A 90 6.73 21.97 -5.04
CA VAL A 90 7.14 22.56 -3.76
C VAL A 90 6.77 21.66 -2.57
N LEU A 91 5.60 21.03 -2.66
CA LEU A 91 5.16 20.09 -1.66
C LEU A 91 5.72 18.68 -1.90
N ASN A 92 6.53 18.39 -2.93
CA ASN A 92 7.03 17.04 -3.21
C ASN A 92 5.89 15.98 -3.20
N LEU A 93 4.86 16.22 -4.01
CA LEU A 93 3.69 15.37 -4.19
C LEU A 93 3.34 15.30 -5.68
N ASP A 94 2.71 14.22 -6.10
CA ASP A 94 2.05 14.17 -7.40
C ASP A 94 0.76 14.99 -7.39
N LEU A 95 0.39 15.53 -8.56
CA LEU A 95 -0.83 16.34 -8.72
C LEU A 95 -2.12 15.58 -8.30
N ASP A 96 -2.12 14.25 -8.40
CA ASP A 96 -3.22 13.39 -7.99
C ASP A 96 -3.44 13.34 -6.46
N ALA A 97 -2.49 13.84 -5.66
CA ALA A 97 -2.67 14.01 -4.22
C ALA A 97 -3.65 15.14 -3.88
N PHE A 98 -3.89 16.07 -4.82
CA PHE A 98 -4.78 17.22 -4.64
C PHE A 98 -6.22 16.95 -5.08
N THR A 99 -6.48 15.83 -5.77
CA THR A 99 -7.83 15.44 -6.23
C THR A 99 -8.63 14.73 -5.14
N ARG A 100 -8.00 14.33 -4.02
CA ARG A 100 -8.59 13.49 -2.98
C ARG A 100 -9.93 13.99 -2.42
N PHE A 101 -10.11 15.30 -2.34
CA PHE A 101 -11.34 15.92 -1.83
C PHE A 101 -12.32 16.33 -2.94
N ALA A 102 -11.95 16.14 -4.21
CA ALA A 102 -12.72 16.55 -5.39
C ALA A 102 -13.44 15.37 -6.07
N LEU A 103 -13.01 14.13 -5.80
CA LEU A 103 -13.58 12.96 -6.45
C LEU A 103 -14.98 12.66 -5.91
N THR A 104 -15.91 12.38 -6.82
CA THR A 104 -17.17 11.75 -6.44
C THR A 104 -16.91 10.33 -5.93
N PRO A 105 -17.81 9.73 -5.14
CA PRO A 105 -17.65 8.34 -4.70
C PRO A 105 -17.41 7.35 -5.86
N ALA A 106 -18.09 7.55 -6.99
CA ALA A 106 -17.87 6.73 -8.19
C ALA A 106 -16.47 6.90 -8.78
N GLN A 107 -15.97 8.13 -8.89
CA GLN A 107 -14.61 8.40 -9.36
C GLN A 107 -13.56 7.83 -8.40
N GLN A 108 -13.79 7.94 -7.09
CA GLN A 108 -12.94 7.37 -6.06
C GLN A 108 -12.87 5.83 -6.20
N LEU A 109 -14.02 5.17 -6.39
CA LEU A 109 -14.07 3.72 -6.62
C LEU A 109 -13.30 3.34 -7.89
N HIS A 110 -13.51 4.03 -9.01
CA HIS A 110 -12.77 3.78 -10.25
C HIS A 110 -11.26 3.96 -10.09
N ARG A 111 -10.82 4.97 -9.33
CA ARG A 111 -9.41 5.17 -9.00
C ARG A 111 -8.85 4.01 -8.18
N LEU A 112 -9.53 3.62 -7.10
CA LEU A 112 -9.10 2.51 -6.24
C LEU A 112 -9.02 1.19 -7.02
N ARG A 113 -10.03 0.90 -7.85
CA ARG A 113 -10.05 -0.28 -8.70
C ARG A 113 -8.88 -0.30 -9.69
N ARG A 114 -8.64 0.79 -10.41
CA ARG A 114 -7.50 0.86 -11.36
C ARG A 114 -6.15 0.69 -10.66
N ALA A 115 -6.00 1.23 -9.46
CA ALA A 115 -4.79 1.04 -8.66
C ALA A 115 -4.61 -0.43 -8.26
N ALA A 116 -5.69 -1.11 -7.82
CA ALA A 116 -5.66 -2.54 -7.51
C ALA A 116 -5.35 -3.40 -8.75
N ASP A 117 -5.99 -3.10 -9.89
CA ASP A 117 -5.75 -3.81 -11.16
C ASP A 117 -4.29 -3.64 -11.63
N ALA A 118 -3.73 -2.44 -11.50
CA ALA A 118 -2.32 -2.16 -11.82
C ALA A 118 -1.36 -2.92 -10.89
N ALA A 119 -1.62 -2.91 -9.57
CA ALA A 119 -0.81 -3.67 -8.62
C ALA A 119 -0.85 -5.18 -8.90
N MET A 120 -2.02 -5.70 -9.31
CA MET A 120 -2.15 -7.10 -9.72
C MET A 120 -1.27 -7.40 -10.96
N GLN A 121 -1.25 -6.52 -11.96
CA GLN A 121 -0.37 -6.68 -13.14
C GLN A 121 1.12 -6.56 -12.77
N GLU A 122 1.48 -5.66 -11.86
CA GLU A 122 2.87 -5.51 -11.39
C GLU A 122 3.35 -6.76 -10.61
N LEU A 123 2.46 -7.48 -9.94
CA LEU A 123 2.76 -8.73 -9.23
C LEU A 123 2.99 -9.92 -10.17
N GLU A 124 2.47 -9.88 -11.39
CA GLU A 124 2.56 -10.99 -12.35
C GLU A 124 4.02 -11.39 -12.61
N SER A 125 4.86 -10.45 -13.02
CA SER A 125 6.25 -10.74 -13.41
C SER A 125 7.15 -11.19 -12.25
N PRO A 126 7.12 -10.57 -11.05
CA PRO A 126 7.87 -11.04 -9.90
C PRO A 126 7.40 -12.41 -9.39
N LEU A 127 6.09 -12.66 -9.35
CA LEU A 127 5.54 -13.95 -8.96
C LEU A 127 6.02 -15.03 -9.92
N GLN A 128 5.95 -14.76 -11.22
CA GLN A 128 6.42 -15.67 -12.25
C GLN A 128 7.88 -16.04 -12.08
N ARG A 129 8.75 -15.02 -12.00
CA ARG A 129 10.19 -15.22 -11.87
C ARG A 129 10.54 -16.02 -10.61
N TRP A 130 9.79 -15.82 -9.54
CA TRP A 130 9.98 -16.58 -8.31
C TRP A 130 9.58 -18.05 -8.49
N LEU A 131 8.42 -18.33 -9.10
CA LEU A 131 7.97 -19.70 -9.39
C LEU A 131 8.92 -20.44 -10.33
N ASP A 132 9.35 -19.79 -11.42
CA ASP A 132 10.33 -20.34 -12.36
C ASP A 132 11.64 -20.69 -11.64
N GLY A 133 12.15 -19.78 -10.80
CA GLY A 133 13.36 -20.02 -10.01
C GLY A 133 13.23 -21.19 -9.02
N LEU A 134 12.05 -21.39 -8.44
CA LEU A 134 11.81 -22.56 -7.58
C LEU A 134 11.79 -23.86 -8.37
N ALA A 135 11.16 -23.85 -9.55
CA ALA A 135 11.13 -25.00 -10.46
C ALA A 135 12.54 -25.35 -10.97
N ASP A 136 13.33 -24.35 -11.37
CA ASP A 136 14.71 -24.52 -11.82
C ASP A 136 15.59 -25.15 -10.73
N VAL A 137 15.47 -24.69 -9.48
CA VAL A 137 16.21 -25.27 -8.36
C VAL A 137 15.79 -26.72 -8.12
N LYS A 138 14.49 -27.04 -8.14
CA LYS A 138 14.01 -28.42 -8.00
C LYS A 138 14.56 -29.31 -9.10
N GLY A 139 14.45 -28.90 -10.36
CA GLY A 139 14.97 -29.66 -11.50
C GLY A 139 16.48 -29.91 -11.39
N PHE A 140 17.24 -28.90 -10.98
CA PHE A 140 18.68 -29.04 -10.77
C PHE A 140 19.03 -29.99 -9.62
N LEU A 141 18.26 -29.99 -8.53
CA LEU A 141 18.44 -30.93 -7.42
C LEU A 141 18.06 -32.36 -7.81
N ASP A 142 17.07 -32.55 -8.68
CA ASP A 142 16.69 -33.87 -9.20
C ASP A 142 17.81 -34.48 -10.05
N GLU A 143 18.49 -33.66 -10.86
CA GLU A 143 19.67 -34.06 -11.63
C GLU A 143 20.93 -34.27 -10.75
N HIS A 144 21.01 -33.56 -9.62
CA HIS A 144 22.17 -33.56 -8.73
C HIS A 144 21.81 -33.72 -7.24
N PRO A 145 21.31 -34.89 -6.79
CA PRO A 145 20.75 -35.04 -5.44
C PRO A 145 21.75 -34.76 -4.30
N HIS A 146 23.04 -35.01 -4.52
CA HIS A 146 24.08 -34.76 -3.53
C HIS A 146 24.21 -33.27 -3.13
N LEU A 147 23.74 -32.35 -3.99
CA LEU A 147 23.77 -30.91 -3.74
C LEU A 147 22.69 -30.43 -2.76
N VAL A 148 21.75 -31.29 -2.37
CA VAL A 148 20.80 -30.98 -1.28
C VAL A 148 21.56 -30.59 -0.01
N SER A 149 22.69 -31.23 0.26
CA SER A 149 23.59 -30.91 1.38
C SER A 149 24.24 -29.52 1.30
N ASN A 150 24.21 -28.86 0.14
CA ASN A 150 24.74 -27.52 -0.07
C ASN A 150 23.69 -26.41 0.12
N LEU A 151 22.42 -26.75 0.30
CA LEU A 151 21.39 -25.74 0.58
C LEU A 151 21.74 -25.00 1.89
N PRO A 152 21.52 -23.68 1.95
CA PRO A 152 21.82 -22.91 3.15
C PRO A 152 20.90 -23.30 4.30
N ASP A 153 21.45 -23.35 5.51
CA ASP A 153 20.63 -23.41 6.72
C ASP A 153 19.73 -22.16 6.76
N SER A 154 18.42 -22.38 6.80
CA SER A 154 17.44 -21.29 6.79
C SER A 154 16.92 -21.04 8.21
N ASP A 155 17.52 -20.12 8.95
CA ASP A 155 17.07 -19.61 10.27
C ASP A 155 16.31 -20.62 11.16
N GLY A 156 16.90 -21.81 11.39
CA GLY A 156 16.34 -22.83 12.28
C GLY A 156 15.42 -23.88 11.65
N GLU A 157 15.25 -23.91 10.32
CA GLU A 157 14.64 -25.04 9.63
C GLU A 157 15.68 -26.10 9.25
N LEU A 158 15.33 -27.36 9.52
CA LEU A 158 16.05 -28.49 8.98
C LEU A 158 16.00 -28.45 7.46
N ARG A 159 17.19 -28.54 6.85
CA ARG A 159 17.35 -28.70 5.42
C ARG A 159 16.62 -29.97 4.95
N PRO A 160 16.12 -29.99 3.71
CA PRO A 160 15.54 -31.21 3.16
C PRO A 160 16.63 -32.29 3.06
N ASP A 161 16.26 -33.55 3.25
CA ASP A 161 17.19 -34.68 3.13
C ASP A 161 17.23 -35.22 1.68
N ALA A 162 16.22 -34.89 0.88
CA ALA A 162 16.09 -35.31 -0.51
C ALA A 162 15.55 -34.19 -1.42
N PRO A 163 15.80 -34.24 -2.74
CA PRO A 163 15.25 -33.26 -3.69
C PRO A 163 13.73 -33.12 -3.64
N ASP A 164 13.01 -34.22 -3.43
CA ASP A 164 11.54 -34.24 -3.37
C ASP A 164 10.96 -33.46 -2.20
N GLU A 165 11.74 -33.24 -1.14
CA GLU A 165 11.34 -32.45 0.02
C GLU A 165 11.61 -30.94 -0.16
N TYR A 166 12.19 -30.52 -1.30
CA TYR A 166 12.57 -29.14 -1.52
C TYR A 166 11.37 -28.18 -1.48
N PHE A 167 10.24 -28.52 -2.11
CA PHE A 167 9.07 -27.64 -2.10
C PHE A 167 8.42 -27.57 -0.72
N ASP A 168 8.36 -28.67 0.03
CA ASP A 168 7.87 -28.67 1.41
C ASP A 168 8.76 -27.81 2.33
N TRP A 169 10.07 -27.83 2.09
CA TRP A 169 11.01 -26.96 2.77
C TRP A 169 10.80 -25.48 2.42
N VAL A 170 10.63 -25.14 1.14
CA VAL A 170 10.32 -23.76 0.72
C VAL A 170 8.97 -23.29 1.27
N GLN A 171 7.95 -24.14 1.29
CA GLN A 171 6.63 -23.81 1.84
C GLN A 171 6.73 -23.41 3.31
N ARG A 172 7.39 -24.23 4.15
CA ARG A 172 7.62 -23.91 5.57
C ARG A 172 8.35 -22.58 5.76
N ARG A 173 9.36 -22.31 4.92
CA ARG A 173 10.08 -21.04 4.92
C ARG A 173 9.18 -19.85 4.58
N VAL A 174 8.29 -19.98 3.59
CA VAL A 174 7.33 -18.92 3.21
C VAL A 174 6.31 -18.70 4.33
N GLU A 175 5.77 -19.76 4.92
CA GLU A 175 4.86 -19.68 6.07
C GLU A 175 5.53 -18.93 7.23
N ARG A 176 6.80 -19.24 7.52
CA ARG A 176 7.57 -18.56 8.56
C ARG A 176 7.95 -17.14 8.21
N MET A 177 8.31 -16.82 6.96
CA MET A 177 8.52 -15.43 6.54
C MET A 177 7.24 -14.59 6.71
N SER A 178 6.08 -15.22 6.53
CA SER A 178 4.76 -14.61 6.72
C SER A 178 4.43 -14.38 8.20
N VAL A 179 4.98 -15.18 9.12
CA VAL A 179 4.74 -15.10 10.57
C VAL A 179 5.85 -14.34 11.34
N SER A 180 7.10 -14.35 10.85
CA SER A 180 8.27 -13.83 11.59
C SER A 180 8.60 -12.37 11.33
N LYS A 181 8.09 -11.76 10.25
CA LYS A 181 8.42 -10.37 9.89
C LYS A 181 7.45 -9.32 10.41
N LEU A 182 6.32 -9.74 10.95
CA LEU A 182 5.37 -8.89 11.66
C LEU A 182 4.84 -9.71 12.82
N THR A 183 5.32 -9.44 14.04
CA THR A 183 4.62 -9.94 15.24
C THR A 183 3.15 -9.55 15.14
N ALA A 184 2.24 -10.29 15.79
CA ALA A 184 0.82 -9.91 15.78
C ALA A 184 0.62 -8.43 16.19
N GLU A 185 1.49 -7.90 17.06
CA GLU A 185 1.55 -6.50 17.50
C GLU A 185 2.16 -5.54 16.47
N GLU A 186 3.19 -5.92 15.70
CA GLU A 186 3.72 -5.10 14.59
C GLU A 186 2.84 -5.15 13.34
N LEU A 187 2.19 -6.28 13.10
CA LEU A 187 1.14 -6.43 12.11
C LEU A 187 -0.03 -5.53 12.52
N ASP A 188 -0.51 -5.61 13.76
CA ASP A 188 -1.54 -4.70 14.28
C ASP A 188 -1.07 -3.26 14.22
N THR A 189 0.18 -2.92 14.55
CA THR A 189 0.67 -1.54 14.51
C THR A 189 0.78 -1.02 13.08
N ARG A 190 1.35 -1.78 12.13
CA ARG A 190 1.41 -1.36 10.72
C ARG A 190 0.02 -1.32 10.08
N LEU A 191 -0.83 -2.28 10.43
CA LEU A 191 -2.22 -2.27 10.04
C LEU A 191 -2.91 -1.03 10.66
N GLU A 192 -2.79 -0.74 11.96
CA GLU A 192 -3.40 0.40 12.67
C GLU A 192 -2.89 1.75 12.17
N THR A 193 -1.62 1.84 11.76
CA THR A 193 -0.99 3.11 11.35
C THR A 193 -1.09 3.38 9.83
N GLU A 194 -1.19 2.35 8.98
CA GLU A 194 -1.20 2.51 7.51
C GLU A 194 -2.41 1.89 6.77
N TRP A 195 -3.14 0.89 7.33
CA TRP A 195 -4.13 0.08 6.58
C TRP A 195 -5.54 -0.10 7.21
N ILE A 196 -5.71 -0.02 8.55
CA ILE A 196 -6.93 -0.34 9.32
C ILE A 196 -7.97 0.78 9.29
N ALA A 197 -7.63 1.95 8.77
CA ALA A 197 -8.68 2.91 8.45
C ALA A 197 -9.61 2.40 7.33
N VAL A 198 -9.28 1.31 6.61
CA VAL A 198 -9.96 0.92 5.36
C VAL A 198 -10.46 -0.54 5.29
N VAL A 199 -9.85 -1.52 5.96
CA VAL A 199 -10.30 -2.94 5.91
C VAL A 199 -10.96 -3.33 7.24
N PRO A 200 -12.32 -3.39 7.31
CA PRO A 200 -13.02 -3.30 8.59
C PRO A 200 -13.17 -4.61 9.38
N ASP A 201 -12.96 -5.80 8.81
CA ASP A 201 -13.12 -7.07 9.53
C ASP A 201 -12.29 -8.27 9.01
N VAL A 202 -12.26 -9.34 9.81
CA VAL A 202 -11.54 -10.61 9.53
C VAL A 202 -12.08 -11.32 8.29
N ALA A 203 -13.38 -11.28 8.03
CA ALA A 203 -13.96 -11.94 6.86
C ALA A 203 -13.46 -11.29 5.56
N THR A 204 -13.35 -9.97 5.53
CA THR A 204 -12.76 -9.23 4.40
C THR A 204 -11.29 -9.61 4.20
N ARG A 205 -10.54 -9.87 5.27
CA ARG A 205 -9.15 -10.33 5.18
C ARG A 205 -9.06 -11.72 4.54
N ASP A 206 -9.89 -12.65 4.99
CA ASP A 206 -9.91 -14.03 4.45
C ASP A 206 -10.32 -14.05 2.97
N GLU A 207 -11.29 -13.21 2.59
CA GLU A 207 -11.65 -13.02 1.18
C GLU A 207 -10.48 -12.50 0.34
N LEU A 208 -9.71 -11.52 0.83
CA LEU A 208 -8.54 -11.00 0.12
C LEU A 208 -7.45 -12.07 -0.05
N VAL A 209 -7.20 -12.88 0.98
CA VAL A 209 -6.26 -14.00 0.91
C VAL A 209 -6.73 -15.04 -0.11
N ALA A 210 -8.02 -15.37 -0.12
CA ALA A 210 -8.59 -16.30 -1.09
C ALA A 210 -8.44 -15.78 -2.53
N ILE A 211 -8.71 -14.50 -2.77
CA ILE A 211 -8.54 -13.87 -4.09
C ILE A 211 -7.07 -13.94 -4.53
N ALA A 212 -6.12 -13.62 -3.65
CA ALA A 212 -4.70 -13.69 -3.97
C ALA A 212 -4.24 -15.14 -4.30
N ALA A 213 -4.74 -16.12 -3.55
CA ALA A 213 -4.45 -17.53 -3.80
C ALA A 213 -5.00 -18.00 -5.16
N GLU A 214 -6.23 -17.63 -5.51
CA GLU A 214 -6.82 -17.95 -6.81
C GLU A 214 -6.08 -17.25 -7.97
N TYR A 215 -5.64 -16.00 -7.77
CA TYR A 215 -4.82 -15.31 -8.76
C TYR A 215 -3.49 -16.04 -9.01
N ALA A 216 -2.79 -16.45 -7.94
CA ALA A 216 -1.55 -17.20 -8.07
C ALA A 216 -1.74 -18.54 -8.80
N LYS A 217 -2.81 -19.28 -8.47
CA LYS A 217 -3.18 -20.51 -9.20
C LYS A 217 -3.44 -20.26 -10.68
N ALA A 218 -4.15 -19.18 -11.01
CA ALA A 218 -4.44 -18.84 -12.39
C ALA A 218 -3.17 -18.58 -13.20
N GLN A 219 -2.17 -17.91 -12.62
CA GLN A 219 -0.87 -17.67 -13.28
C GLN A 219 -0.14 -18.99 -13.59
N ILE A 220 -0.03 -19.89 -12.61
CA ILE A 220 0.58 -21.22 -12.80
C ILE A 220 -0.08 -21.96 -13.98
N LEU A 221 -1.41 -21.93 -14.07
CA LEU A 221 -2.14 -22.60 -15.15
C LEU A 221 -1.93 -21.95 -16.53
N VAL A 222 -1.72 -20.63 -16.58
CA VAL A 222 -1.41 -19.92 -17.82
C VAL A 222 -0.03 -20.35 -18.34
N ASP A 223 0.95 -20.51 -17.45
CA ASP A 223 2.29 -20.95 -17.83
C ASP A 223 2.34 -22.37 -18.31
N GLU A 224 1.64 -23.30 -17.64
CA GLU A 224 1.56 -24.68 -18.10
C GLU A 224 1.09 -24.76 -19.55
N ARG A 225 0.09 -23.93 -19.91
CA ARG A 225 -0.41 -23.86 -21.30
C ARG A 225 0.61 -23.25 -22.24
N ARG A 226 1.35 -22.24 -21.79
CA ARG A 226 2.42 -21.60 -22.58
C ARG A 226 3.57 -22.57 -22.84
N PHE A 227 3.97 -23.34 -21.83
CA PHE A 227 5.00 -24.36 -21.91
C PHE A 227 4.61 -25.48 -22.88
N ARG A 228 3.41 -26.06 -22.73
CA ARG A 228 2.90 -27.10 -23.64
C ARG A 228 2.87 -26.64 -25.10
N ARG A 229 2.41 -25.41 -25.34
CA ARG A 229 2.37 -24.83 -26.69
C ARG A 229 3.77 -24.70 -27.30
N ASN A 230 4.78 -24.34 -26.51
CA ASN A 230 6.14 -24.22 -27.00
C ASN A 230 6.79 -25.59 -27.27
N SER A 231 6.45 -26.63 -26.51
CA SER A 231 6.96 -27.98 -26.72
C SER A 231 6.40 -28.69 -27.96
N GLU A 232 5.22 -28.29 -28.45
CA GLU A 232 4.61 -28.87 -29.66
C GLU A 232 5.18 -28.32 -30.98
N VAL A 233 5.96 -27.23 -30.92
CA VAL A 233 6.51 -26.54 -32.10
C VAL A 233 7.93 -27.02 -32.45
N VAL A 234 8.55 -27.85 -31.60
CA VAL A 234 9.90 -28.41 -31.76
C VAL A 234 9.82 -29.86 -32.23
#